data_AF-A0A067EE78-F1
#
_entry.id   AF-A0A067EE78-F1
#
_cell.length_a   1.000
_cell.length_b   1.000
_cell.length_c   1.000
_cell.angle_alpha   90.00
_cell.angle_beta   90.00
_cell.angle_gamma   90.00
#
_symmetry.space_group_name_H-M   'P 1'
#
loop_
_entity.id
_entity.type
_entity.pdbx_description
1 polymer ?
#
loop_
_entity_poly.entity_id
_entity_poly.type
_entity_poly.pdbx_seq_one_letter_code
_entity_poly.pdbx_strand_id
1 'polypeptide(L)'
;RGNHVTTSLTGVAIGVDVTSTEKIWSSLQAIGNIAFAYAYSIVLVEIQDTLRSSPPENKVMKRASFVGVSITTIFYMLCGTLGYAAFGDKAPGNFLTGFGFYEPFWLVDFANMCIVVHLVGAYQVFCQPIFTTVENWCCHKWPESGFVTKRHPITFPSCGVCYVNMFRVIWRTVYVILTAVIAMLFPFFNSVIGLLGAIAFWPLTVYFPVEMYISRAKIRKFSVTWMWLQVLSWTCFIVTLLAAAGSIQGLVKDLQTYKPFSSAS
;
A
#
# COMPACT_ATOMS: atom_id res chain seq x y z
N ARG A 1 16.13 17.06 -28.77
CA ARG A 1 16.39 18.37 -28.10
C ARG A 1 15.57 18.37 -26.82
N GLY A 2 16.19 18.13 -25.67
CA GLY A 2 15.45 18.10 -24.39
C GLY A 2 15.03 19.51 -24.00
N ASN A 3 13.74 19.70 -23.70
CA ASN A 3 13.26 20.94 -23.09
C ASN A 3 13.97 21.14 -21.75
N HIS A 4 14.31 22.38 -21.39
CA HIS A 4 14.87 22.67 -20.08
C HIS A 4 13.83 22.34 -19.01
N VAL A 5 14.17 21.39 -18.14
CA VAL A 5 13.35 20.96 -17.02
C VAL A 5 13.71 21.80 -15.81
N THR A 6 12.73 22.46 -15.19
CA THR A 6 12.94 23.20 -13.94
C THR A 6 13.07 22.22 -12.78
N THR A 7 14.19 22.31 -12.08
CA THR A 7 14.48 21.55 -10.87
C THR A 7 14.94 22.51 -9.78
N SER A 8 14.49 22.27 -8.56
CA SER A 8 14.93 23.02 -7.38
C SER A 8 15.13 22.08 -6.18
N LEU A 9 15.97 22.49 -5.21
CA LEU A 9 16.18 21.75 -3.97
C LEU A 9 14.90 21.65 -3.11
N THR A 10 14.00 22.62 -3.25
CA THR A 10 12.76 22.71 -2.47
C THR A 10 11.53 22.22 -3.24
N GLY A 11 11.73 21.63 -4.42
CA GLY A 11 10.64 21.27 -5.32
C GLY A 11 10.00 22.49 -5.99
N VAL A 12 8.73 22.33 -6.32
CA VAL A 12 7.87 23.30 -7.01
C VAL A 12 7.91 24.70 -6.38
N ALA A 13 8.02 25.74 -7.20
CA ALA A 13 8.15 27.13 -6.74
C ALA A 13 6.81 27.72 -6.26
N ILE A 14 6.83 28.35 -5.07
CA ILE A 14 5.66 29.04 -4.51
C ILE A 14 5.36 30.31 -5.32
N GLY A 15 4.11 30.51 -5.71
CA GLY A 15 3.64 31.72 -6.41
C GLY A 15 3.82 31.68 -7.93
N VAL A 16 4.50 30.66 -8.46
CA VAL A 16 4.60 30.40 -9.91
C VAL A 16 3.70 29.22 -10.26
N ASP A 17 3.95 28.06 -9.63
CA ASP A 17 3.30 26.80 -9.98
C ASP A 17 2.23 26.38 -8.96
N VAL A 18 2.42 26.73 -7.68
CA VAL A 18 1.49 26.39 -6.59
C VAL A 18 1.43 27.49 -5.53
N THR A 19 0.32 27.56 -4.80
CA THR A 19 0.22 28.38 -3.59
C THR A 19 1.01 27.76 -2.42
N SER A 20 1.37 28.57 -1.42
CA SER A 20 2.04 28.08 -0.21
C SER A 20 1.26 26.97 0.48
N THR A 21 -0.06 27.13 0.55
CA THR A 21 -0.98 26.17 1.17
C THR A 21 -1.00 24.84 0.41
N GLU A 22 -1.07 24.86 -0.92
CA GLU A 22 -1.04 23.64 -1.73
C GLU A 22 0.29 22.91 -1.61
N LYS A 23 1.41 23.64 -1.53
CA LYS A 23 2.74 23.04 -1.31
C LYS A 23 2.81 22.32 0.03
N ILE A 24 2.24 22.90 1.10
CA ILE A 24 2.15 22.27 2.42
C ILE A 24 1.30 21.00 2.35
N TRP A 25 0.09 21.06 1.78
CA TRP A 25 -0.78 19.88 1.69
C TRP A 25 -0.14 18.74 0.89
N SER A 26 0.48 19.08 -0.25
CA SER A 26 1.18 18.10 -1.09
C SER A 26 2.38 17.48 -0.36
N SER A 27 3.10 18.26 0.45
CA SER A 27 4.20 17.75 1.28
C SER A 27 3.71 16.78 2.36
N LEU A 28 2.59 17.10 3.03
CA LEU A 28 1.99 16.22 4.03
C LEU A 28 1.48 14.91 3.42
N GLN A 29 0.83 15.00 2.26
CA GLN A 29 0.43 13.82 1.48
C GLN A 29 1.63 12.95 1.09
N ALA A 30 2.74 13.57 0.65
CA ALA A 30 3.95 12.84 0.30
C ALA A 30 4.55 12.07 1.49
N ILE A 31 4.44 12.60 2.72
CA ILE A 31 4.82 11.86 3.93
C ILE A 31 3.96 10.60 4.09
N GLY A 32 2.65 10.68 3.82
CA GLY A 32 1.76 9.52 3.80
C GLY A 32 2.17 8.48 2.75
N ASN A 33 2.56 8.93 1.55
CA ASN A 33 3.06 8.04 0.49
C ASN A 33 4.34 7.31 0.92
N ILE A 34 5.27 8.02 1.58
CA ILE A 34 6.48 7.42 2.14
C ILE A 34 6.11 6.40 3.23
N ALA A 35 5.19 6.74 4.13
CA ALA A 35 4.74 5.84 5.19
C ALA A 35 4.15 4.53 4.63
N PHE A 36 3.33 4.63 3.58
CA PHE A 36 2.81 3.47 2.87
C PHE A 36 3.91 2.63 2.23
N ALA A 37 4.90 3.26 1.60
CA ALA A 37 5.96 2.58 0.87
C ALA A 37 6.83 1.66 1.76
N TYR A 38 6.86 1.91 3.07
CA TYR A 38 7.58 1.09 4.07
C TYR A 38 6.66 0.23 4.96
N ALA A 39 5.38 0.07 4.63
CA ALA A 39 4.39 -0.64 5.44
C ALA A 39 4.47 -2.19 5.34
N TYR A 40 5.67 -2.78 5.44
CA TYR A 40 5.85 -4.24 5.37
C TYR A 40 5.56 -4.97 6.69
N SER A 41 5.39 -4.22 7.79
CA SER A 41 5.03 -4.74 9.13
C SER A 41 3.76 -5.60 9.11
N ILE A 42 2.84 -5.34 8.18
CA ILE A 42 1.55 -6.02 8.04
C ILE A 42 1.72 -7.49 7.66
N VAL A 43 2.78 -7.84 6.94
CA VAL A 43 3.07 -9.22 6.49
C VAL A 43 4.25 -9.85 7.24
N LEU A 44 4.83 -9.11 8.18
CA LEU A 44 6.05 -9.51 8.86
C LEU A 44 5.84 -10.77 9.71
N VAL A 45 4.69 -10.87 10.37
CA VAL A 45 4.34 -12.00 11.25
C VAL A 45 4.12 -13.27 10.42
N GLU A 46 3.45 -13.16 9.29
CA GLU A 46 3.22 -14.26 8.35
C GLU A 46 4.54 -14.77 7.77
N ILE A 47 5.47 -13.86 7.45
CA ILE A 47 6.82 -14.25 7.01
C ILE A 47 7.55 -14.96 8.16
N GLN A 48 7.48 -14.44 9.38
CA GLN A 48 8.11 -15.04 10.56
C GLN A 48 7.64 -16.47 10.81
N ASP A 49 6.34 -16.71 10.73
CA ASP A 49 5.73 -18.02 10.96
C ASP A 49 6.19 -19.09 9.94
N THR A 50 6.68 -18.67 8.77
CA THR A 50 7.22 -19.58 7.74
C THR A 50 8.71 -19.88 7.88
N LEU A 51 9.42 -19.21 8.78
CA LEU A 51 10.86 -19.42 8.94
C LEU A 51 11.15 -20.75 9.63
N ARG A 52 12.32 -21.32 9.31
CA ARG A 52 12.83 -22.50 10.02
C ARG A 52 13.11 -22.13 11.48
N SER A 53 12.86 -23.08 12.38
CA SER A 53 13.06 -22.92 13.83
C SER A 53 14.52 -22.67 14.26
N SER A 54 15.49 -22.97 13.39
CA SER A 54 16.91 -22.69 13.62
C SER A 54 17.56 -22.08 12.38
N PRO A 55 18.33 -20.98 12.50
CA PRO A 55 18.59 -20.20 13.72
C PRO A 55 17.36 -19.38 14.17
N PRO A 56 17.38 -18.76 15.38
CA PRO A 56 16.23 -18.01 15.90
C PRO A 56 15.66 -17.00 14.90
N GLU A 57 14.34 -17.01 14.75
CA GLU A 57 13.58 -16.18 13.80
C GLU A 57 13.94 -14.69 13.90
N ASN A 58 14.14 -14.18 15.12
CA ASN A 58 14.52 -12.79 15.35
C ASN A 58 15.88 -12.42 14.73
N LYS A 59 16.85 -13.35 14.68
CA LYS A 59 18.16 -13.13 14.05
C LYS A 59 18.03 -13.12 12.54
N VAL A 60 17.31 -14.09 11.98
CA VAL A 60 17.07 -14.19 10.54
C VAL A 60 16.30 -12.97 10.06
N MET A 61 15.19 -12.63 10.72
CA MET A 61 14.36 -11.49 10.35
C MET A 61 15.06 -10.17 10.54
N LYS A 62 15.89 -9.98 11.57
CA LYS A 62 16.65 -8.73 11.71
C LYS A 62 17.59 -8.51 10.52
N ARG A 63 18.27 -9.57 10.08
CA ARG A 63 19.15 -9.51 8.90
C ARG A 63 18.34 -9.31 7.62
N ALA A 64 17.28 -10.09 7.42
CA ALA A 64 16.43 -10.02 6.24
C ALA A 64 15.76 -8.63 6.11
N SER A 65 15.21 -8.11 7.22
CA SER A 65 14.58 -6.79 7.27
C SER A 65 15.61 -5.68 7.02
N PHE A 66 16.81 -5.76 7.62
CA PHE A 66 17.86 -4.77 7.38
C PHE A 66 18.24 -4.71 5.90
N VAL A 67 18.49 -5.87 5.28
CA VAL A 67 18.84 -5.96 3.85
C VAL A 67 17.67 -5.49 2.99
N GLY A 68 16.45 -5.99 3.24
CA GLY A 68 15.26 -5.65 2.48
C GLY A 68 14.92 -4.16 2.52
N VAL A 69 14.91 -3.56 3.71
CA VAL A 69 14.68 -2.12 3.87
C VAL A 69 15.79 -1.32 3.20
N SER A 70 17.06 -1.70 3.37
CA SER A 70 18.19 -0.98 2.74
C SER A 70 18.10 -0.98 1.22
N ILE A 71 17.84 -2.14 0.61
CA ILE A 71 17.66 -2.27 -0.84
C ILE A 71 16.47 -1.43 -1.30
N THR A 72 15.34 -1.53 -0.61
CA THR A 72 14.12 -0.77 -0.92
C THR A 72 14.37 0.73 -0.87
N THR A 73 15.05 1.23 0.16
CA THR A 73 15.41 2.64 0.29
C THR A 73 16.28 3.11 -0.88
N ILE A 74 17.29 2.33 -1.27
CA ILE A 74 18.15 2.68 -2.41
C ILE A 74 17.32 2.77 -3.68
N PHE A 75 16.45 1.78 -3.96
CA PHE A 75 15.61 1.80 -5.15
C PHE A 75 14.63 2.98 -5.16
N TYR A 76 13.94 3.24 -4.05
CA TYR A 76 13.00 4.38 -3.95
C TYR A 76 13.72 5.71 -4.10
N MET A 77 14.88 5.89 -3.48
CA MET A 77 15.68 7.11 -3.65
C MET A 77 16.17 7.26 -5.08
N LEU A 78 16.61 6.19 -5.74
CA LEU A 78 17.02 6.23 -7.15
C LEU A 78 15.85 6.61 -8.05
N CYS A 79 14.70 5.95 -7.93
CA CYS A 79 13.52 6.25 -8.73
C CYS A 79 13.01 7.68 -8.49
N GLY A 80 12.96 8.14 -7.24
CA GLY A 80 12.52 9.48 -6.90
C GLY A 80 13.48 10.56 -7.40
N THR A 81 14.78 10.40 -7.18
CA THR A 81 15.79 11.41 -7.58
C THR A 81 16.01 11.45 -9.10
N LEU A 82 16.12 10.30 -9.76
CA LEU A 82 16.26 10.24 -11.23
C LEU A 82 14.97 10.69 -11.92
N GLY A 83 13.80 10.30 -11.40
CA GLY A 83 12.52 10.78 -11.90
C GLY A 83 12.40 12.29 -11.78
N TYR A 84 12.74 12.86 -10.62
CA TYR A 84 12.73 14.31 -10.44
C TYR A 84 13.80 15.02 -11.28
N ALA A 85 14.99 14.43 -11.47
CA ALA A 85 16.00 14.99 -12.37
C ALA A 85 15.54 15.00 -13.84
N ALA A 86 14.74 14.01 -14.25
CA ALA A 86 14.23 13.88 -15.62
C ALA A 86 12.99 14.75 -15.89
N PHE A 87 12.08 14.91 -14.91
CA PHE A 87 10.78 15.57 -15.09
C PHE A 87 10.61 16.87 -14.30
N GLY A 88 11.46 17.11 -13.30
CA GLY A 88 11.45 18.30 -12.48
C GLY A 88 10.13 18.54 -11.78
N ASP A 89 9.70 19.79 -11.73
CA ASP A 89 8.45 20.21 -11.09
C ASP A 89 7.19 19.58 -11.72
N LYS A 90 7.31 18.97 -12.90
CA LYS A 90 6.23 18.26 -13.60
C LYS A 90 6.25 16.75 -13.41
N ALA A 91 7.08 16.23 -12.49
CA ALA A 91 7.14 14.80 -12.19
C ALA A 91 5.76 14.27 -11.78
N PRO A 92 5.18 13.31 -12.53
CA PRO A 92 3.87 12.74 -12.20
C PRO A 92 3.98 11.80 -10.99
N GLY A 93 2.91 11.69 -10.21
CA GLY A 93 2.83 10.75 -9.08
C GLY A 93 2.95 9.27 -9.47
N ASN A 94 2.45 8.93 -10.66
CA ASN A 94 2.68 7.65 -11.32
C ASN A 94 3.37 7.92 -12.66
N PHE A 95 4.64 7.51 -12.75
CA PHE A 95 5.44 7.72 -13.95
C PHE A 95 4.82 7.05 -15.18
N LEU A 96 4.28 5.84 -15.06
CA LEU A 96 3.76 5.08 -16.20
C LEU A 96 2.47 5.66 -16.80
N THR A 97 1.69 6.38 -16.01
CA THR A 97 0.56 7.16 -16.56
C THR A 97 1.02 8.47 -17.21
N GLY A 98 2.14 9.05 -16.77
CA GLY A 98 2.71 10.26 -17.36
C GLY A 98 3.50 10.02 -18.66
N PHE A 99 3.92 8.79 -18.91
CA PHE A 99 4.68 8.39 -20.10
C PHE A 99 3.83 8.13 -21.35
N GLY A 100 2.49 8.16 -21.27
CA GLY A 100 1.59 7.82 -22.38
C GLY A 100 1.78 8.62 -23.69
N PHE A 101 2.64 9.65 -23.68
CA PHE A 101 2.95 10.50 -24.83
C PHE A 101 4.45 10.57 -25.19
N TYR A 102 5.33 9.81 -24.52
CA TYR A 102 6.78 9.87 -24.75
C TYR A 102 7.32 8.56 -25.34
N GLU A 103 8.00 8.65 -26.49
CA GLU A 103 8.68 7.51 -27.12
C GLU A 103 9.83 6.98 -26.23
N PRO A 104 10.05 5.65 -26.13
CA PRO A 104 9.39 4.57 -26.90
C PRO A 104 8.26 3.85 -26.13
N PHE A 105 7.10 3.71 -26.78
CA PHE A 105 5.88 3.10 -26.20
C PHE A 105 6.07 1.64 -25.73
N TRP A 106 6.89 0.84 -26.42
CA TRP A 106 7.11 -0.57 -26.07
C TRP A 106 7.69 -0.75 -24.66
N LEU A 107 8.53 0.19 -24.20
CA LEU A 107 9.16 0.11 -22.90
C LEU A 107 8.14 0.36 -21.78
N VAL A 108 7.22 1.29 -22.03
CA VAL A 108 6.08 1.59 -21.14
C VAL A 108 5.13 0.40 -21.08
N ASP A 109 4.81 -0.21 -22.21
CA ASP A 109 3.95 -1.40 -22.29
C ASP A 109 4.57 -2.61 -21.57
N PHE A 110 5.88 -2.82 -21.76
CA PHE A 110 6.61 -3.87 -21.05
C PHE A 110 6.62 -3.62 -19.53
N ALA A 111 6.83 -2.38 -19.09
CA ALA A 111 6.76 -2.03 -17.68
C ALA A 111 5.36 -2.26 -17.09
N ASN A 112 4.30 -1.88 -17.82
CA ASN A 112 2.92 -2.14 -17.43
C ASN A 112 2.63 -3.64 -17.35
N MET A 113 3.13 -4.46 -18.27
CA MET A 113 3.00 -5.92 -18.22
C MET A 113 3.65 -6.49 -16.95
N CYS A 114 4.88 -6.06 -16.63
CA CYS A 114 5.56 -6.46 -15.40
C CYS A 114 4.76 -6.08 -14.14
N ILE A 115 4.16 -4.89 -14.11
CA ILE A 115 3.29 -4.45 -13.02
C ILE A 115 2.05 -5.34 -12.91
N VAL A 116 1.41 -5.68 -14.03
CA VAL A 116 0.25 -6.58 -14.02
C VAL A 116 0.61 -7.93 -13.42
N VAL A 117 1.71 -8.54 -13.87
CA VAL A 117 2.18 -9.83 -13.34
C VAL A 117 2.46 -9.73 -11.83
N HIS A 118 3.14 -8.67 -11.39
CA HIS A 118 3.42 -8.42 -9.98
C HIS A 118 2.14 -8.23 -9.15
N LEU A 119 1.23 -7.36 -9.59
CA LEU A 119 0.01 -7.01 -8.86
C LEU A 119 -0.98 -8.16 -8.80
N VAL A 120 -1.06 -9.02 -9.82
CA VAL A 120 -1.86 -10.25 -9.75
C VAL A 120 -1.37 -11.14 -8.62
N GLY A 121 -0.05 -11.34 -8.49
CA GLY A 121 0.54 -12.10 -7.39
C GLY A 121 0.27 -11.45 -6.03
N ALA A 122 0.50 -10.14 -5.91
CA ALA A 122 0.24 -9.40 -4.67
C ALA A 122 -1.23 -9.47 -4.27
N TYR A 123 -2.16 -9.27 -5.19
CA TYR A 123 -3.60 -9.35 -4.95
C TYR A 123 -4.00 -10.71 -4.37
N GLN A 124 -3.43 -11.81 -4.89
CA GLN A 124 -3.68 -13.14 -4.33
C GLN A 124 -3.20 -13.22 -2.88
N VAL A 125 -1.98 -12.81 -2.57
CA VAL A 125 -1.44 -12.88 -1.20
C VAL A 125 -2.31 -12.07 -0.22
N PHE A 126 -2.70 -10.85 -0.59
CA PHE A 126 -3.48 -9.97 0.31
C PHE A 126 -4.95 -10.37 0.45
N CYS A 127 -5.57 -10.98 -0.57
CA CYS A 127 -6.98 -11.38 -0.48
C CYS A 127 -7.20 -12.69 0.30
N GLN A 128 -6.20 -13.58 0.36
CA GLN A 128 -6.36 -14.89 1.00
C GLN A 128 -6.72 -14.83 2.49
N PRO A 129 -6.09 -13.97 3.32
CA PRO A 129 -6.49 -13.82 4.72
C PRO A 129 -7.95 -13.35 4.87
N ILE A 130 -8.39 -12.43 4.02
CA ILE A 130 -9.77 -11.89 4.03
C ILE A 130 -10.76 -12.99 3.64
N PHE A 131 -10.49 -13.70 2.54
CA PHE A 131 -11.32 -14.82 2.11
C PHE A 131 -11.41 -15.90 3.18
N THR A 132 -10.27 -16.33 3.73
CA THR A 132 -10.23 -17.38 4.75
C THR A 132 -10.98 -16.96 6.01
N THR A 133 -10.84 -15.71 6.45
CA THR A 133 -11.52 -15.20 7.65
C THR A 133 -13.04 -15.20 7.48
N VAL A 134 -13.54 -14.63 6.37
CA VAL A 134 -14.99 -14.57 6.11
C VAL A 134 -15.57 -15.96 5.87
N GLU A 135 -14.87 -16.80 5.10
CA GLU A 135 -15.30 -18.17 4.83
C GLU A 135 -15.39 -19.00 6.11
N ASN A 136 -14.37 -18.96 6.97
CA ASN A 136 -14.36 -19.69 8.24
C ASN A 136 -15.44 -19.18 9.20
N TRP A 137 -15.62 -17.85 9.28
CA TRP A 137 -16.67 -17.26 10.11
C TRP A 137 -18.06 -17.70 9.66
N CYS A 138 -18.34 -17.66 8.35
CA CYS A 138 -19.61 -18.15 7.81
C CYS A 138 -19.81 -19.64 8.06
N CYS A 139 -18.77 -20.47 7.90
CA CYS A 139 -18.86 -21.91 8.17
C CYS A 139 -19.17 -22.19 9.64
N HIS A 140 -18.60 -21.43 10.56
CA HIS A 140 -18.84 -21.61 11.99
C HIS A 140 -20.23 -21.10 12.42
N LYS A 141 -20.71 -20.02 11.80
CA LYS A 141 -22.00 -19.41 12.12
C LYS A 141 -23.20 -20.15 11.52
N TRP A 142 -23.03 -20.76 10.35
CA TRP A 142 -24.09 -21.50 9.64
C TRP A 142 -23.62 -22.90 9.19
N PRO A 143 -23.30 -23.79 10.13
CA PRO A 143 -22.78 -25.12 9.81
C PRO A 143 -23.81 -25.99 9.06
N GLU A 144 -25.09 -25.83 9.37
CA GLU A 144 -26.21 -26.56 8.75
C GLU A 144 -26.56 -26.07 7.33
N SER A 145 -26.01 -24.93 6.89
CA SER A 145 -26.30 -24.39 5.57
C SER A 145 -25.53 -25.15 4.50
N GLY A 146 -26.23 -25.99 3.74
CA GLY A 146 -25.67 -26.68 2.59
C GLY A 146 -25.03 -25.74 1.56
N PHE A 147 -25.43 -24.47 1.47
CA PHE A 147 -24.77 -23.51 0.57
C PHE A 147 -23.35 -23.13 1.02
N VAL A 148 -23.13 -23.06 2.34
CA VAL A 148 -21.87 -22.64 2.96
C VAL A 148 -20.92 -23.82 3.15
N THR A 149 -21.43 -24.99 3.53
CA THR A 149 -20.57 -26.14 3.89
C THR A 149 -20.44 -27.19 2.79
N LYS A 150 -21.44 -27.34 1.91
CA LYS A 150 -21.40 -28.37 0.84
C LYS A 150 -20.33 -28.04 -0.19
N ARG A 151 -19.62 -29.08 -0.62
CA ARG A 151 -18.66 -29.01 -1.72
C ARG A 151 -19.18 -29.87 -2.87
N HIS A 152 -19.29 -29.27 -4.04
CA HIS A 152 -19.74 -29.91 -5.27
C HIS A 152 -18.51 -30.39 -6.06
N PRO A 153 -18.39 -31.68 -6.38
CA PRO A 153 -17.33 -32.18 -7.24
C PRO A 153 -17.58 -31.75 -8.69
N ILE A 154 -16.60 -31.11 -9.32
CA ILE A 154 -16.56 -30.78 -10.74
C ILE A 154 -15.39 -31.54 -11.34
N THR A 155 -15.68 -32.47 -12.24
CA THR A 155 -14.65 -33.26 -12.93
C THR A 155 -14.14 -32.47 -14.13
N PHE A 156 -12.87 -32.08 -14.09
CA PHE A 156 -12.22 -31.46 -15.25
C PHE A 156 -11.54 -32.53 -16.10
N PRO A 157 -11.72 -32.52 -17.44
CA PRO A 157 -11.18 -33.54 -18.34
C PRO A 157 -9.65 -33.73 -18.28
N SER A 158 -8.90 -32.73 -17.80
CA SER A 158 -7.43 -32.71 -17.79
C SER A 158 -6.78 -32.51 -16.41
N CYS A 159 -7.54 -32.15 -15.37
CA CYS A 159 -7.00 -31.76 -14.05
C CYS A 159 -7.61 -32.51 -12.84
N GLY A 160 -8.45 -33.53 -13.06
CA GLY A 160 -9.07 -34.31 -11.99
C GLY A 160 -10.34 -33.67 -11.40
N VAL A 161 -10.73 -34.10 -10.21
CA VAL A 161 -11.97 -33.64 -9.53
C VAL A 161 -11.67 -32.43 -8.65
N CYS A 162 -12.23 -31.28 -8.98
CA CYS A 162 -12.18 -30.07 -8.16
C CYS A 162 -13.45 -29.95 -7.31
N TYR A 163 -13.29 -29.73 -6.01
CA TYR A 163 -14.39 -29.49 -5.09
C TYR A 163 -14.70 -28.00 -5.00
N VAL A 164 -15.83 -27.57 -5.56
CA VAL A 164 -16.25 -26.18 -5.58
C VAL A 164 -17.33 -25.94 -4.53
N ASN A 165 -17.19 -24.85 -3.78
CA ASN A 165 -18.19 -24.39 -2.83
C ASN A 165 -18.87 -23.13 -3.39
N MET A 166 -20.20 -23.15 -3.50
CA MET A 166 -20.95 -22.08 -4.17
C MET A 166 -20.86 -20.75 -3.42
N PHE A 167 -20.87 -20.79 -2.08
CA PHE A 167 -20.64 -19.59 -1.27
C PHE A 167 -19.27 -18.96 -1.57
N ARG A 168 -18.19 -19.75 -1.61
CA ARG A 168 -16.83 -19.25 -1.92
C ARG A 168 -16.75 -18.58 -3.28
N VAL A 169 -17.36 -19.17 -4.31
CA VAL A 169 -17.36 -18.59 -5.66
C VAL A 169 -18.06 -17.25 -5.66
N ILE A 170 -19.31 -17.19 -5.16
CA ILE A 170 -20.11 -15.96 -5.15
C ILE A 170 -19.43 -14.88 -4.31
N TRP A 171 -18.99 -15.21 -3.10
CA TRP A 171 -18.33 -14.27 -2.19
C TRP A 171 -17.07 -13.66 -2.82
N ARG A 172 -16.17 -14.50 -3.37
CA ARG A 172 -14.92 -14.03 -3.97
C ARG A 172 -15.18 -13.19 -5.22
N THR A 173 -16.15 -13.57 -6.06
CA THR A 173 -16.51 -12.78 -7.24
C THR A 173 -17.10 -11.42 -6.85
N VAL A 174 -18.01 -11.39 -5.87
CA VAL A 174 -18.57 -10.12 -5.35
C VAL A 174 -17.48 -9.24 -4.78
N TYR A 175 -16.56 -9.80 -3.99
CA TYR A 175 -15.43 -9.06 -3.44
C TYR A 175 -14.56 -8.42 -4.54
N VAL A 176 -14.20 -9.19 -5.58
CA VAL A 176 -13.41 -8.69 -6.71
C VAL A 176 -14.16 -7.56 -7.42
N ILE A 177 -15.45 -7.74 -7.73
CA ILE A 177 -16.28 -6.70 -8.37
C ILE A 177 -16.30 -5.43 -7.53
N LEU A 178 -16.54 -5.54 -6.22
CA LEU A 178 -16.57 -4.40 -5.32
C LEU A 178 -15.23 -3.65 -5.28
N THR A 179 -14.12 -4.38 -5.13
CA THR A 179 -12.78 -3.75 -5.13
C THR A 179 -12.44 -3.08 -6.46
N ALA A 180 -12.85 -3.67 -7.59
CA ALA A 180 -12.67 -3.06 -8.91
C ALA A 180 -13.51 -1.80 -9.09
N VAL A 181 -14.77 -1.80 -8.64
CA VAL A 181 -15.65 -0.62 -8.68
C VAL A 181 -15.07 0.51 -7.82
N ILE A 182 -14.61 0.20 -6.60
CA ILE A 182 -13.97 1.19 -5.73
C ILE A 182 -12.71 1.77 -6.39
N ALA A 183 -11.87 0.93 -7.02
CA ALA A 183 -10.69 1.39 -7.74
C ALA A 183 -11.04 2.31 -8.93
N MET A 184 -12.13 2.03 -9.64
CA MET A 184 -12.62 2.90 -10.71
C MET A 184 -13.18 4.23 -10.21
N LEU A 185 -13.81 4.25 -9.02
CA LEU A 185 -14.37 5.47 -8.42
C LEU A 185 -13.30 6.41 -7.85
N PHE A 186 -12.15 5.88 -7.42
CA PHE A 186 -11.06 6.66 -6.83
C PHE A 186 -9.71 6.41 -7.55
N PRO A 187 -9.55 6.87 -8.81
CA PRO A 187 -8.31 6.66 -9.58
C PRO A 187 -7.17 7.61 -9.16
N PHE A 188 -7.16 8.11 -7.92
CA PHE A 188 -6.22 9.12 -7.43
C PHE A 188 -5.08 8.47 -6.65
N PHE A 189 -4.06 8.01 -7.39
CA PHE A 189 -2.98 7.19 -6.85
C PHE A 189 -2.35 7.77 -5.56
N ASN A 190 -1.86 9.01 -5.61
CA ASN A 190 -1.20 9.65 -4.46
C ASN A 190 -2.16 9.91 -3.30
N SER A 191 -3.38 10.33 -3.56
CA SER A 191 -4.36 10.72 -2.52
C SER A 191 -4.85 9.48 -1.76
N VAL A 192 -5.13 8.40 -2.49
CA VAL A 192 -5.54 7.12 -1.90
C VAL A 192 -4.39 6.47 -1.14
N ILE A 193 -3.19 6.37 -1.74
CA ILE A 193 -2.04 5.74 -1.09
C ILE A 193 -1.58 6.53 0.13
N GLY A 194 -1.54 7.86 0.05
CA GLY A 194 -1.17 8.70 1.19
C GLY A 194 -2.13 8.51 2.37
N LEU A 195 -3.44 8.40 2.08
CA LEU A 195 -4.46 8.17 3.10
C LEU A 195 -4.36 6.77 3.70
N LEU A 196 -4.21 5.73 2.88
CA LEU A 196 -4.02 4.35 3.35
C LEU A 196 -2.74 4.22 4.19
N GLY A 197 -1.65 4.86 3.74
CA GLY A 197 -0.39 4.97 4.47
C GLY A 197 -0.59 5.59 5.83
N ALA A 198 -1.26 6.73 5.91
CA ALA A 198 -1.56 7.37 7.18
C ALA A 198 -2.41 6.45 8.09
N ILE A 199 -3.53 5.93 7.61
CA ILE A 199 -4.43 5.10 8.42
C ILE A 199 -3.72 3.85 8.97
N ALA A 200 -2.87 3.20 8.18
CA ALA A 200 -2.20 1.97 8.58
C ALA A 200 -0.95 2.23 9.43
N PHE A 201 -0.18 3.28 9.14
CA PHE A 201 1.18 3.46 9.67
C PHE A 201 1.23 3.57 11.18
N TRP A 202 0.50 4.51 11.79
CA TRP A 202 0.56 4.66 13.25
C TRP A 202 0.05 3.43 14.00
N PRO A 203 -1.20 2.94 13.78
CA PRO A 203 -1.72 1.86 14.59
C PRO A 203 -0.99 0.53 14.37
N LEU A 204 -0.65 0.19 13.12
CA LEU A 204 -0.11 -1.13 12.77
C LEU A 204 1.43 -1.18 12.76
N THR A 205 2.10 -0.12 12.30
CA THR A 205 3.56 -0.12 12.14
C THR A 205 4.28 0.45 13.36
N VAL A 206 3.66 1.36 14.11
CA VAL A 206 4.31 2.05 15.24
C VAL A 206 3.70 1.63 16.58
N TYR A 207 2.44 2.00 16.82
CA TYR A 207 1.78 1.84 18.12
C TYR A 207 1.73 0.38 18.57
N PHE A 208 1.18 -0.50 17.74
CA PHE A 208 1.01 -1.91 18.11
C PHE A 208 2.36 -2.60 18.41
N PRO A 209 3.40 -2.53 17.55
CA PRO A 209 4.70 -3.12 17.88
C PRO A 209 5.38 -2.50 19.11
N VAL A 210 5.26 -1.18 19.30
CA VAL A 210 5.86 -0.48 20.45
C VAL A 210 5.20 -0.92 21.76
N GLU A 211 3.87 -0.94 21.82
CA GLU A 211 3.14 -1.38 23.02
C GLU A 211 3.35 -2.87 23.28
N MET A 212 3.39 -3.70 22.22
CA MET A 212 3.75 -5.11 22.34
C MET A 212 5.15 -5.26 22.94
N TYR A 213 6.14 -4.49 22.48
CA TYR A 213 7.50 -4.54 23.01
C TYR A 213 7.56 -4.10 24.48
N ILE A 214 6.90 -3.00 24.86
CA ILE A 214 6.83 -2.52 26.25
C ILE A 214 6.22 -3.60 27.16
N SER A 215 5.12 -4.22 26.74
CA SER A 215 4.42 -5.26 27.49
C SER A 215 5.26 -6.53 27.63
N ARG A 216 5.86 -7.02 26.54
CA ARG A 216 6.66 -8.24 26.52
C ARG A 216 7.99 -8.11 27.26
N ALA A 217 8.68 -6.98 27.10
CA ALA A 217 9.95 -6.71 27.78
C ALA A 217 9.76 -6.17 29.21
N LYS A 218 8.52 -5.98 29.67
CA LYS A 218 8.16 -5.46 31.01
C LYS A 218 8.92 -4.17 31.34
N ILE A 219 8.98 -3.25 30.36
CA ILE A 219 9.74 -2.00 30.51
C ILE A 219 9.10 -1.16 31.62
N ARG A 220 9.92 -0.73 32.59
CA ARG A 220 9.47 0.13 33.69
C ARG A 220 8.89 1.44 33.15
N LYS A 221 7.66 1.76 33.54
CA LYS A 221 7.03 3.05 33.24
C LYS A 221 7.92 4.20 33.71
N PHE A 222 8.00 5.27 32.93
CA PHE A 222 8.89 6.43 33.15
C PHE A 222 10.40 6.14 33.10
N SER A 223 10.83 4.94 32.70
CA SER A 223 12.23 4.74 32.32
C SER A 223 12.56 5.54 31.05
N VAL A 224 13.83 5.86 30.85
CA VAL A 224 14.32 6.58 29.66
C VAL A 224 13.89 5.86 28.37
N THR A 225 14.02 4.53 28.32
CA THR A 225 13.56 3.72 27.18
C THR A 225 12.06 3.82 26.94
N TRP A 226 11.25 3.75 28.00
CA TRP A 226 9.80 3.90 27.88
C TRP A 226 9.42 5.29 27.38
N MET A 227 10.05 6.36 27.89
CA MET A 227 9.79 7.72 27.45
C MET A 227 10.12 7.92 25.98
N TRP A 228 11.26 7.42 25.50
CA TRP A 228 11.63 7.51 24.09
C TRP A 228 10.67 6.75 23.17
N LEU A 229 10.22 5.56 23.58
CA LEU A 229 9.24 4.78 22.82
C LEU A 229 7.88 5.50 22.73
N GLN A 230 7.44 6.14 23.82
CA GLN A 230 6.21 6.94 23.82
C GLN A 230 6.35 8.20 22.97
N VAL A 231 7.48 8.93 23.08
CA VAL A 231 7.76 10.11 22.24
C VAL A 231 7.76 9.74 20.76
N LEU A 232 8.40 8.61 20.39
CA LEU A 232 8.37 8.10 19.02
C LEU A 232 6.92 7.83 18.56
N SER A 233 6.14 7.11 19.36
CA SER A 233 4.74 6.78 19.04
C SER A 233 3.88 8.02 18.86
N TRP A 234 3.95 8.99 19.78
CA TRP A 234 3.20 10.25 19.70
C TRP A 234 3.65 11.14 18.53
N THR A 235 4.94 11.17 18.23
CA THR A 235 5.46 11.90 17.07
C THR A 235 4.91 11.30 15.78
N CYS A 236 5.00 9.98 15.63
CA CYS A 236 4.43 9.27 14.48
C CYS A 236 2.91 9.44 14.38
N PHE A 237 2.19 9.53 15.52
CA PHE A 237 0.76 9.82 15.54
C PHE A 237 0.45 11.18 14.92
N ILE A 238 1.15 12.23 15.36
CA ILE A 238 0.96 13.60 14.84
C ILE A 238 1.29 13.64 13.35
N VAL A 239 2.42 13.07 12.94
CA VAL A 239 2.83 13.00 11.52
C VAL A 239 1.76 12.30 10.69
N THR A 240 1.19 11.22 11.21
CA THR A 240 0.11 10.46 10.57
C THR A 240 -1.16 11.29 10.42
N LEU A 241 -1.57 12.04 11.44
CA LEU A 241 -2.73 12.92 11.36
C LEU A 241 -2.54 14.01 10.29
N LEU A 242 -1.35 14.59 10.23
CA LEU A 242 -1.02 15.60 9.21
C LEU A 242 -1.02 14.98 7.80
N ALA A 243 -0.44 13.78 7.63
CA ALA A 243 -0.44 13.07 6.37
C ALA A 243 -1.87 12.68 5.91
N ALA A 244 -2.72 12.25 6.83
CA ALA A 244 -4.13 11.99 6.56
C ALA A 244 -4.85 13.26 6.12
N ALA A 245 -4.64 14.39 6.82
CA ALA A 245 -5.24 15.68 6.44
C ALA A 245 -4.81 16.12 5.05
N GLY A 246 -3.51 16.04 4.72
CA GLY A 246 -2.99 16.35 3.38
C GLY A 246 -3.58 15.44 2.29
N SER A 247 -3.68 14.13 2.57
CA SER A 247 -4.24 13.16 1.61
C SER A 247 -5.74 13.33 1.39
N ILE A 248 -6.50 13.67 2.45
CA ILE A 248 -7.93 14.00 2.34
C ILE A 248 -8.10 15.29 1.54
N GLN A 249 -7.30 16.32 1.80
CA GLN A 249 -7.35 17.56 1.04
C GLN A 249 -7.07 17.31 -0.45
N GLY A 250 -6.05 16.51 -0.76
CA GLY A 250 -5.75 16.09 -2.13
C GLY A 250 -6.93 15.36 -2.77
N LEU A 251 -7.49 14.38 -2.06
CA LEU A 251 -8.65 13.61 -2.53
C LEU A 251 -9.88 14.50 -2.81
N VAL A 252 -10.19 15.45 -1.92
CA VAL A 252 -11.30 16.39 -2.11
C VAL A 252 -11.07 17.26 -3.34
N LYS A 253 -9.87 17.79 -3.53
CA LYS A 253 -9.52 18.60 -4.70
C LYS A 253 -9.65 17.78 -5.99
N ASP A 254 -9.16 16.54 -5.98
CA ASP A 254 -9.24 15.64 -7.12
C ASP A 254 -10.70 15.31 -7.46
N LEU A 255 -11.52 14.96 -6.46
CA LEU A 255 -12.94 14.64 -6.61
C LEU A 255 -13.79 15.81 -7.15
N GLN A 256 -13.45 17.05 -6.81
CA GLN A 256 -14.15 18.23 -7.34
C GLN A 256 -14.01 18.36 -8.86
N THR A 257 -12.89 17.88 -9.42
CA THR A 257 -12.61 17.95 -10.87
C THR A 257 -13.01 16.68 -11.61
N TYR A 258 -13.17 15.57 -10.89
CA TYR A 258 -13.42 14.27 -11.47
C TYR A 258 -14.89 14.05 -11.83
N LYS A 259 -15.14 13.63 -13.08
CA LYS A 259 -16.45 13.17 -13.55
C LYS A 259 -16.40 11.64 -13.68
N PRO A 260 -17.05 10.89 -12.77
CA PRO A 260 -17.02 9.44 -12.82
C PRO A 260 -17.67 8.95 -14.12
N PHE A 261 -16.99 8.01 -14.80
CA PHE A 261 -17.47 7.33 -16.00
C PHE A 261 -17.74 8.23 -17.23
N SER A 262 -17.20 9.45 -17.29
CA SER A 262 -17.24 10.23 -18.53
C SER A 262 -16.20 9.71 -19.52
N SER A 263 -16.64 9.26 -20.70
CA SER A 263 -15.73 8.98 -21.82
C SER A 263 -15.06 10.30 -22.25
N ALA A 264 -13.74 10.33 -22.31
CA ALA A 264 -13.03 11.37 -23.05
C ALA A 264 -13.40 11.20 -24.53
N SER A 265 -14.38 11.98 -24.99
CA SER A 265 -14.67 12.22 -26.40
C SER A 265 -13.81 13.36 -26.91
#